data_AF-A0A8T5LHJ2-F1
#
_entry.id   AF-A0A8T5LHJ2-F1
#
_cell.length_a   1.000
_cell.length_b   1.000
_cell.length_c   1.000
_cell.angle_alpha   90.00
_cell.angle_beta   90.00
_cell.angle_gamma   90.00
#
_symmetry.space_group_name_H-M   'P 1'
#
loop_
_entity.id
_entity.type
_entity.pdbx_description
1 polymer ?
#
loop_
_entity_poly.entity_id
_entity_poly.type
_entity_poly.pdbx_seq_one_letter_code
_entity_poly.pdbx_strand_id
1 'polypeptide(L)' 'MDKQVNDMYKCQSCTKDVKIEFSTNQKIQCPFCGFRIIRKTRPPIIKKVLAR' A
#
# COMPACT_ATOMS: atom_id res chain seq x y z
N MET A 1 -15.84 13.71 2.69
CA MET A 1 -15.81 13.85 1.23
C MET A 1 -14.48 14.50 0.91
N ASP A 2 -13.41 13.85 0.44
CA ASP A 2 -13.21 12.54 -0.18
C ASP A 2 -11.76 12.13 0.12
N LYS A 3 -11.53 11.06 0.87
CA LYS A 3 -10.19 10.45 0.95
C LYS A 3 -10.14 9.37 -0.12
N GLN A 4 -9.83 9.75 -1.36
CA GLN A 4 -9.37 8.80 -2.36
C GLN A 4 -8.03 8.23 -1.89
N VAL A 5 -8.11 7.13 -1.14
CA VAL A 5 -6.95 6.31 -0.79
C VAL A 5 -6.68 5.45 -2.01
N ASN A 6 -5.60 5.74 -2.72
CA ASN A 6 -5.08 4.82 -3.73
C ASN A 6 -4.65 3.54 -2.98
N ASP A 7 -5.36 2.42 -3.18
CA ASP A 7 -5.07 1.12 -2.55
C ASP A 7 -3.85 0.43 -3.17
N MET A 8 -2.78 1.21 -3.33
CA MET A 8 -1.48 0.73 -3.78
C MET A 8 -0.64 0.38 -2.56
N TYR A 9 -0.24 -0.89 -2.50
CA TYR A 9 0.65 -1.42 -1.49
C TYR A 9 2.00 -1.75 -2.13
N LYS A 10 3.07 -1.66 -1.36
CA LYS A 10 4.42 -1.99 -1.81
C LYS A 10 4.89 -3.27 -1.13
N CYS A 11 5.29 -4.26 -1.91
CA CYS A 11 5.86 -5.48 -1.35
C CYS A 11 7.19 -5.16 -0.64
N GLN A 12 7.37 -5.65 0.59
CA GLN A 12 8.61 -5.38 1.33
C GLN A 12 9.83 -6.12 0.77
N SER A 13 9.63 -7.26 0.11
CA SER A 13 10.71 -8.06 -0.46
C SER A 13 11.07 -7.63 -1.88
N CYS A 14 10.12 -7.67 -2.83
CA CYS A 14 10.41 -7.35 -4.23
C CYS A 14 10.25 -5.87 -4.59
N THR A 15 9.85 -5.02 -3.64
CA THR A 15 9.62 -3.57 -3.81
C THR A 15 8.67 -3.15 -4.94
N LYS A 16 7.95 -4.10 -5.55
CA LYS A 16 6.92 -3.83 -6.55
C LYS A 16 5.65 -3.28 -5.91
N ASP A 17 4.95 -2.44 -6.67
CA ASP A 17 3.62 -1.99 -6.32
C ASP A 17 2.60 -3.09 -6.65
N VAL A 18 1.72 -3.34 -5.68
CA VAL A 18 0.73 -4.40 -5.68
C VAL A 18 -0.61 -3.75 -5.33
N LYS A 19 -1.58 -3.90 -6.22
CA LYS A 19 -2.98 -3.58 -5.91
C LYS A 19 -3.58 -4.77 -5.17
N ILE A 20 -4.13 -4.54 -3.99
CA ILE A 20 -4.74 -5.59 -3.18
C ILE A 20 -6.18 -5.18 -2.91
N GLU A 21 -7.12 -5.98 -3.42
CA GLU A 21 -8.54 -5.80 -3.15
C GLU A 21 -8.93 -6.74 -2.01
N PHE A 22 -9.15 -6.17 -0.81
CA PHE A 22 -9.46 -6.95 0.40
C PHE A 22 -10.79 -7.71 0.31
N SER A 23 -11.73 -7.21 -0.51
CA SER A 23 -13.03 -7.84 -0.74
C SER A 23 -12.91 -9.19 -1.45
N THR A 24 -11.92 -9.32 -2.34
CA THR A 24 -11.77 -10.44 -3.27
C THR A 24 -10.66 -11.40 -2.84
N ASN A 25 -9.60 -10.87 -2.20
CA ASN A 25 -8.43 -11.67 -1.84
C ASN A 25 -8.57 -12.27 -0.44
N GLN A 26 -8.77 -13.59 -0.35
CA GLN A 26 -8.78 -14.33 0.92
C GLN A 26 -7.42 -14.34 1.64
N LYS A 27 -6.32 -14.10 0.93
CA LYS A 27 -4.95 -14.10 1.49
C LYS A 27 -4.19 -12.88 1.01
N ILE A 28 -3.56 -12.17 1.95
CA ILE A 28 -2.71 -11.01 1.68
C ILE A 28 -1.33 -11.52 1.28
N GLN A 29 -1.10 -11.69 -0.03
CA GLN A 29 0.16 -12.19 -0.59
C GLN A 29 0.57 -11.39 -1.82
N CYS A 30 1.87 -11.18 -1.99
CA CYS A 30 2.41 -10.56 -3.19
C CYS A 30 2.30 -11.53 -4.38
N PRO A 31 1.65 -11.16 -5.50
CA PRO A 31 1.50 -12.02 -6.67
C PRO A 31 2.82 -12.28 -7.41
N PHE A 32 3.87 -11.51 -7.13
CA PHE A 32 5.15 -11.61 -7.82
C PHE A 32 6.16 -12.52 -7.12
N CYS A 33 6.14 -12.59 -5.79
CA CYS A 33 7.17 -13.30 -5.01
C CYS A 33 6.60 -14.16 -3.87
N GLY A 34 5.28 -14.18 -3.66
CA GLY A 34 4.63 -14.93 -2.58
C GLY A 34 4.84 -14.35 -1.17
N PHE A 35 5.60 -13.25 -1.03
CA PHE A 35 5.84 -12.60 0.26
C PHE A 35 4.56 -12.00 0.85
N ARG A 36 4.38 -12.12 2.17
CA ARG A 36 3.11 -11.78 2.85
C ARG A 36 3.09 -10.42 3.54
N ILE A 37 4.25 -9.76 3.64
CA ILE A 37 4.37 -8.44 4.28
C ILE A 37 4.39 -7.37 3.20
N ILE A 38 3.39 -6.50 3.24
CA ILE A 38 3.13 -5.49 2.23
C ILE A 38 2.86 -4.17 2.95
N ARG A 39 3.50 -3.09 2.53
CA ARG A 39 3.45 -1.78 3.20
C ARG A 39 2.54 -0.85 2.43
N LYS A 40 1.70 -0.07 3.13
CA LYS A 40 0.90 0.97 2.48
C LYS A 40 1.81 2.07 1.96
N THR A 41 1.61 2.48 0.72
CA THR A 41 2.37 3.58 0.12
C THR A 41 2.02 4.92 0.79
N ARG A 42 2.96 5.86 0.75
CA ARG A 42 2.73 7.20 1.29
C ARG A 42 1.59 7.85 0.52
N PRO A 43 0.57 8.43 1.18
CA PRO A 43 -0.47 9.16 0.47
C PRO A 43 0.15 10.35 -0.30
N PRO A 44 -0.42 10.74 -1.45
CA PRO A 44 0.06 11.88 -2.21
C PRO A 44 -0.14 13.22 -1.47
N ILE A 45 -1.00 13.22 -0.45
CA ILE A 45 -1.31 14.40 0.36
C ILE A 45 -0.10 14.73 1.25
N ILE A 46 0.39 15.96 1.12
CA ILE A 46 1.55 16.46 1.86
C ILE A 46 1.17 16.67 3.33
N LYS A 47 1.95 16.08 4.24
CA LYS A 47 1.85 16.32 5.68
C LYS A 47 2.57 17.64 6.02
N LYS A 48 1.83 18.63 6.52
CA LYS A 48 2.41 19.88 7.07
C LYS A 48 2.93 19.62 8.49
N VAL A 49 4.13 20.10 8.81
CA VAL A 49 4.78 19.98 10.13
C VAL A 49 5.31 21.36 10.51
N LEU A 50 5.04 21.83 11.73
CA LEU A 50 5.61 23.07 12.25
C LEU A 50 7.09 22.84 12.54
N ALA A 51 7.96 23.72 12.04
CA ALA A 51 9.34 23.79 12.50
C ALA A 51 9.34 24.35 13.94
N ARG A 52 10.05 23.69 14.85
CA ARG A 52 10.29 24.14 16.22
C ARG A 52 11.78 24.37 16.39
#